data_AF-A0A2H0PBH2-F1
#
_entry.id   AF-A0A2H0PBH2-F1
#
_cell.length_a   1.000
_cell.length_b   1.000
_cell.length_c   1.000
_cell.angle_alpha   90.00
_cell.angle_beta   90.00
_cell.angle_gamma   90.00
#
_symmetry.space_group_name_H-M   'P 1'
#
loop_
_entity.id
_entity.type
_entity.pdbx_description
1 polymer ?
#
loop_
_entity_poly.entity_id
_entity_poly.type
_entity_poly.pdbx_seq_one_letter_code
_entity_poly.pdbx_strand_id
1 'polypeptide(L)' 'MGDRVIVILGCTVCKNKNYHFQRGKKKEFKLEMKKFCRACGKQVAHKEVK' A
#
# COMPACT_ATOMS: atom_id res chain seq x y z
N MET A 1 -12.40 3.95 -21.60
CA MET A 1 -12.41 3.15 -20.36
C MET A 1 -11.16 3.49 -19.57
N GLY A 2 -11.28 4.19 -18.45
CA GLY A 2 -10.12 4.60 -17.65
C GLY A 2 -9.63 3.47 -16.76
N ASP A 3 -8.47 2.91 -17.07
CA ASP A 3 -7.85 1.83 -16.31
C ASP A 3 -7.46 2.27 -14.90
N ARG A 4 -8.29 1.92 -13.92
CA ARG A 4 -8.01 2.09 -12.49
C ARG A 4 -7.38 0.80 -11.97
N VAL A 5 -6.16 0.89 -11.45
CA VAL A 5 -5.46 -0.22 -10.82
C VAL A 5 -5.67 -0.12 -9.32
N ILE A 6 -6.28 -1.15 -8.74
CA ILE A 6 -6.40 -1.29 -7.29
C ILE A 6 -5.11 -1.96 -6.82
N VAL A 7 -4.34 -1.27 -5.99
CA VAL A 7 -3.14 -1.80 -5.36
C VAL A 7 -3.38 -1.98 -3.87
N ILE A 8 -2.85 -3.05 -3.32
CA ILE A 8 -2.94 -3.33 -1.89
C ILE A 8 -1.63 -2.87 -1.25
N LEU A 9 -1.70 -2.13 -0.16
CA LEU A 9 -0.53 -1.72 0.61
C LEU A 9 -0.40 -2.68 1.79
N GLY A 10 0.66 -3.48 1.76
CA GLY A 10 1.04 -4.38 2.83
C GLY A 10 2.13 -3.75 3.70
N CYS A 11 2.00 -3.91 5.01
CA CYS A 11 3.09 -3.56 5.91
C CYS A 11 4.27 -4.51 5.71
N THR A 12 5.50 -3.99 5.68
CA THR A 12 6.72 -4.79 5.57
C THR A 12 7.02 -5.67 6.79
N VAL A 13 6.49 -5.30 7.97
CA VAL A 13 6.79 -5.96 9.25
C VAL A 13 5.73 -6.99 9.60
N CYS A 14 4.45 -6.58 9.60
CA CYS A 14 3.32 -7.45 9.98
C CYS A 14 2.77 -8.25 8.78
N LYS A 15 3.25 -8.02 7.54
CA LYS A 15 2.67 -8.51 6.26
C LYS A 15 1.16 -8.26 6.10
N ASN A 16 0.60 -7.41 6.98
CA ASN A 16 -0.83 -7.22 7.06
C ASN A 16 -1.28 -6.30 5.91
N LYS A 17 -2.23 -6.79 5.13
CA LYS A 17 -2.81 -6.12 3.97
C LYS A 17 -3.99 -5.27 4.43
N ASN A 18 -3.72 -4.04 4.86
CA ASN A 18 -4.73 -3.24 5.56
C ASN A 18 -5.23 -2.05 4.74
N TYR A 19 -4.68 -1.79 3.55
CA TYR A 19 -5.05 -0.60 2.79
C TYR A 19 -5.17 -0.88 1.31
N HIS A 20 -6.30 -0.48 0.75
CA HIS A 20 -6.61 -0.56 -0.66
C HIS A 20 -6.42 0.85 -1.22
N PHE A 21 -5.53 1.01 -2.18
CA PHE A 21 -5.29 2.27 -2.84
C PHE A 21 -5.66 2.15 -4.30
N GLN A 22 -6.43 3.10 -4.81
CA GLN A 22 -6.81 3.14 -6.21
C GLN A 22 -5.90 4.13 -6.93
N ARG A 23 -5.07 3.66 -7.87
CA ARG A 23 -4.21 4.51 -8.70
C ARG A 23 -4.54 4.38 -10.18
N GLY A 24 -4.33 5.44 -10.95
CA GLY A 24 -4.42 5.38 -12.41
C GLY A 24 -3.17 4.77 -13.02
N LYS A 25 -3.30 4.03 -14.15
CA LYS A 25 -2.17 3.38 -14.85
C LYS A 25 -0.97 4.30 -15.16
N LYS A 26 -1.18 5.63 -15.27
CA LYS A 26 -0.13 6.60 -15.66
C LYS A 26 0.88 6.94 -14.55
N LYS A 27 0.64 6.53 -13.30
CA LYS A 27 1.54 6.78 -12.15
C LYS A 27 2.03 5.45 -11.57
N GLU A 28 3.04 4.86 -12.20
CA GLU A 28 3.71 3.64 -11.75
C GLU A 28 4.85 3.92 -10.75
N PHE A 29 4.65 4.88 -9.85
CA PHE A 29 5.62 5.12 -8.77
C PHE A 29 5.42 4.05 -7.69
N LYS A 30 6.50 3.40 -7.25
CA LYS A 30 6.48 2.51 -6.09
C LYS A 30 5.98 3.31 -4.87
N LEU A 31 4.76 3.02 -4.42
CA LEU A 31 4.13 3.72 -3.32
C LEU A 31 4.67 3.15 -2.00
N GLU A 32 5.74 3.76 -1.47
CA GLU A 32 6.26 3.47 -0.14
C GLU A 32 5.73 4.51 0.84
N MET A 33 4.64 4.19 1.53
CA MET A 33 4.01 5.12 2.48
C MET A 33 4.27 4.68 3.92
N LYS A 34 4.89 5.55 4.71
CA LYS A 34 5.01 5.34 6.16
C LYS A 34 3.64 5.53 6.78
N LYS A 35 3.04 4.43 7.24
CA LYS A 35 1.73 4.45 7.91
C LYS A 35 1.75 3.60 9.16
N PHE A 36 0.84 3.90 10.07
CA PHE A 36 0.69 3.15 11.31
C PHE A 36 0.15 1.74 11.02
N CYS A 37 0.90 0.68 11.37
CA CYS A 37 0.35 -0.70 11.41
C CYS A 37 -0.25 -0.91 12.80
N ARG A 38 -1.58 -1.07 12.88
CA ARG A 38 -2.28 -1.42 14.14
C ARG A 38 -1.75 -2.70 14.77
N ALA A 39 -1.29 -3.67 13.97
CA ALA A 39 -0.74 -4.92 14.49
C ALA A 39 0.69 -4.77 15.07
N CYS A 40 1.49 -3.82 14.58
CA CYS A 40 2.83 -3.54 15.13
C CYS A 40 2.83 -2.47 16.22
N GLY A 41 1.76 -1.66 16.31
CA GLY A 41 1.69 -0.51 17.21
C GLY A 41 2.68 0.62 16.87
N LYS A 42 3.24 0.64 15.65
CA LYS A 42 4.30 1.57 15.23
C LYS A 42 4.06 2.07 13.80
N GLN A 43 4.61 3.23 13.46
CA GLN A 43 4.67 3.69 12.07
C GLN A 43 5.73 2.90 11.31
N VAL A 44 5.30 2.27 10.23
CA VAL A 44 6.09 1.33 9.43
C VAL A 44 5.87 1.60 7.95
N ALA A 45 6.89 1.34 7.15
CA ALA A 45 6.79 1.48 5.70
C ALA A 45 5.81 0.42 5.17
N HIS A 46 4.72 0.87 4.56
CA HIS A 46 3.84 0.00 3.79
C HIS A 46 4.29 0.04 2.34
N LYS A 47 4.49 -1.14 1.77
CA LYS A 47 4.87 -1.34 0.36
C LYS A 47 3.66 -1.86 -0.40
N GLU A 48 3.60 -1.54 -1.69
CA GLU A 48 2.61 -2.14 -2.59
C GLU A 48 2.85 -3.66 -2.66
N VAL A 49 1.81 -4.41 -2.33
CA VAL A 49 1.69 -5.84 -2.50
C VAL A 49 0.73 -6.04 -3.66
N LYS A 50 1.17 -6.85 -4.63
CA LYS A 50 0.40 -7.18 -5.82
C LYS A 50 -0.80 -8.07 -5.48
#